data_AF-A0AA47N6E6-F1
#
_entry.id   AF-A0AA47N6E6-F1
#
_cell.length_a   1.000
_cell.length_b   1.000
_cell.length_c   1.000
_cell.angle_alpha   90.00
_cell.angle_beta   90.00
_cell.angle_gamma   90.00
#
_symmetry.space_group_name_H-M   'P 1'
#
loop_
_entity.id
_entity.type
_entity.pdbx_description
1 polymer ?
#
loop_
_entity_poly.entity_id
_entity_poly.type
_entity_poly.pdbx_seq_one_letter_code
_entity_poly.pdbx_strand_id
1 'polypeptide(L)'
;MQNPIDVQDNSEVTYQEQEHQTTNTTVDNQNNRPDQETTVSDVQMQNPTDVQDDSEVTFIGQASMTDPVLLEDTLPWEDSKPVLVIVVRRGHCLADLMMVFVDPEVMNKDIHVKRKLPNGQLEEGEGSGVLRDCLTEFWGDFYSKCTLGTNVKTPYTRHEYQVEEWQSIARILVKGWTSVGYFPLLLPLPFLEEALYGTTYSSVTDNFLKYVSKEERGVLQQALSSFQSVDRDAFRCVGCAQLPPPGH
;
A
#
# COMPACT_ATOMS: atom_id res chain seq x y z
N MET A 1 59.04 16.85 -7.35
CA MET A 1 59.37 15.53 -6.78
C MET A 1 58.20 15.04 -5.96
N GLN A 2 57.70 13.82 -6.02
CA GLN A 2 57.65 12.74 -7.01
C GLN A 2 56.65 11.75 -6.37
N ASN A 3 55.55 11.45 -7.08
CA ASN A 3 54.58 10.33 -7.07
C ASN A 3 54.91 9.04 -6.24
N PRO A 4 54.07 7.97 -6.26
CA PRO A 4 52.65 7.79 -5.83
C PRO A 4 52.46 6.40 -5.14
N ILE A 5 51.32 6.06 -4.50
CA ILE A 5 50.90 4.66 -4.21
C ILE A 5 49.38 4.67 -3.97
N ASP A 6 48.54 3.74 -4.38
CA ASP A 6 48.42 2.86 -5.55
C ASP A 6 46.97 2.33 -5.48
N VAL A 7 46.35 2.09 -6.63
CA VAL A 7 44.99 1.54 -6.73
C VAL A 7 45.11 0.04 -6.97
N GLN A 8 44.44 -0.78 -6.15
CA GLN A 8 43.82 -2.11 -6.39
C GLN A 8 43.65 -2.77 -5.02
N ASP A 9 42.50 -3.35 -4.66
CA ASP A 9 42.00 -4.57 -5.28
C ASP A 9 40.48 -4.75 -5.07
N ASN A 10 39.82 -5.18 -6.13
CA ASN A 10 38.42 -5.59 -6.18
C ASN A 10 38.34 -7.05 -5.68
N SER A 11 37.59 -7.30 -4.61
CA SER A 11 37.04 -8.63 -4.39
C SER A 11 35.53 -8.59 -4.63
N GLU A 12 35.15 -9.10 -5.80
CA GLU A 12 33.79 -9.54 -6.12
C GLU A 12 33.39 -10.63 -5.12
N VAL A 13 32.32 -10.39 -4.35
CA VAL A 13 31.64 -11.46 -3.63
C VAL A 13 30.43 -11.88 -4.47
N THR A 14 30.64 -12.94 -5.22
CA THR A 14 29.61 -13.71 -5.94
C THR A 14 28.71 -14.40 -4.91
N TYR A 15 27.43 -14.01 -4.84
CA TYR A 15 26.41 -14.78 -4.14
C TYR A 15 25.97 -15.93 -5.04
N GLN A 16 26.18 -17.17 -4.60
CA GLN A 16 25.57 -18.34 -5.22
C GLN A 16 24.17 -18.57 -4.63
N GLU A 17 23.16 -18.55 -5.49
CA GLU A 17 21.81 -19.05 -5.19
C GLU A 17 21.87 -20.57 -5.01
N GLN A 18 21.53 -21.06 -3.82
CA GLN A 18 21.29 -22.48 -3.59
C GLN A 18 19.81 -22.79 -3.82
N GLU A 19 19.50 -23.37 -4.98
CA GLU A 19 18.25 -24.06 -5.24
C GLU A 19 18.11 -25.27 -4.29
N HIS A 20 17.08 -25.27 -3.45
CA HIS A 20 16.65 -26.49 -2.76
C HIS A 20 15.40 -27.04 -3.43
N GLN A 21 15.59 -28.19 -4.07
CA GLN A 21 14.60 -29.01 -4.73
C GLN A 21 13.59 -29.58 -3.74
N THR A 22 12.31 -29.39 -4.05
CA THR A 22 11.17 -30.05 -3.41
C THR A 22 11.11 -31.51 -3.84
N THR A 23 11.23 -32.45 -2.90
CA THR A 23 11.04 -33.89 -3.16
C THR A 23 9.56 -34.24 -3.11
N ASN A 24 8.98 -34.59 -4.27
CA ASN A 24 7.65 -35.19 -4.36
C ASN A 24 7.72 -36.68 -3.98
N THR A 25 7.01 -37.06 -2.93
CA THR A 25 6.78 -38.48 -2.60
C THR A 25 5.36 -38.86 -3.04
N THR A 26 5.29 -39.78 -3.99
CA THR A 26 4.07 -40.44 -4.46
C THR A 26 3.62 -41.50 -3.45
N VAL A 27 2.34 -41.49 -3.04
CA VAL A 27 1.64 -42.67 -2.51
C VAL A 27 0.22 -42.68 -3.07
N ASP A 28 -0.11 -43.76 -3.77
CA ASP A 28 -1.40 -44.07 -4.40
C ASP A 28 -2.48 -44.58 -3.42
N ASN A 29 -3.75 -44.30 -3.78
CA ASN A 29 -5.01 -45.03 -3.55
C ASN A 29 -5.56 -45.16 -2.11
N GLN A 30 -6.87 -45.07 -1.81
CA GLN A 30 -8.08 -45.38 -2.59
C GLN A 30 -9.38 -44.92 -1.84
N ASN A 31 -10.48 -44.73 -2.60
CA ASN A 31 -11.90 -45.02 -2.31
C ASN A 31 -12.99 -43.89 -2.22
N ASN A 32 -13.83 -43.92 -3.28
CA ASN A 32 -15.30 -43.93 -3.34
C ASN A 32 -16.16 -42.68 -3.06
N ARG A 33 -16.85 -42.21 -4.13
CA ARG A 33 -18.26 -41.76 -4.10
C ARG A 33 -18.89 -41.78 -5.52
N PRO A 34 -20.17 -42.19 -5.70
CA PRO A 34 -20.70 -42.57 -7.01
C PRO A 34 -21.36 -41.41 -7.80
N ASP A 35 -21.34 -41.60 -9.12
CA ASP A 35 -21.91 -40.78 -10.20
C ASP A 35 -23.45 -40.77 -10.24
N GLN A 36 -24.02 -39.66 -10.71
CA GLN A 36 -25.35 -39.63 -11.35
C GLN A 36 -25.28 -38.79 -12.63
N GLU A 37 -25.33 -39.49 -13.77
CA GLU A 37 -25.70 -38.96 -15.08
C GLU A 37 -27.19 -38.65 -15.12
N THR A 38 -27.59 -37.58 -15.82
CA THR A 38 -28.96 -37.41 -16.30
C THR A 38 -28.94 -37.07 -17.78
N THR A 39 -29.61 -37.93 -18.52
CA THR A 39 -29.77 -38.03 -19.96
C THR A 39 -30.60 -36.90 -20.57
N VAL A 40 -30.16 -36.37 -21.72
CA VAL A 40 -30.93 -35.46 -22.59
C VAL A 40 -31.66 -36.31 -23.65
N SER A 41 -32.92 -35.98 -23.94
CA SER A 41 -33.71 -36.60 -25.02
C SER A 41 -34.20 -35.54 -26.00
N ASP A 42 -34.03 -35.81 -27.29
CA ASP A 42 -34.48 -35.05 -28.46
C ASP A 42 -36.00 -35.14 -28.71
N VAL A 43 -36.65 -34.04 -29.14
CA VAL A 43 -37.77 -34.04 -30.12
C VAL A 43 -37.77 -32.73 -30.94
N GLN A 44 -38.03 -32.86 -32.26
CA GLN A 44 -37.88 -31.90 -33.36
C GLN A 44 -38.97 -30.81 -33.53
N MET A 45 -38.57 -29.79 -34.32
CA MET A 45 -39.27 -28.69 -35.00
C MET A 45 -40.74 -28.86 -35.44
N GLN A 46 -41.48 -27.75 -35.38
CA GLN A 46 -42.38 -27.27 -36.46
C GLN A 46 -42.61 -25.74 -36.33
N ASN A 47 -42.47 -25.02 -37.46
CA ASN A 47 -42.96 -23.65 -37.74
C ASN A 47 -44.01 -23.82 -38.88
N PRO A 48 -45.00 -22.92 -39.13
CA PRO A 48 -44.73 -21.55 -39.63
C PRO A 48 -45.83 -20.44 -39.42
N THR A 49 -45.46 -19.18 -39.76
CA THR A 49 -46.26 -18.04 -40.31
C THR A 49 -47.34 -17.40 -39.40
N ASP A 50 -47.61 -16.08 -39.30
CA ASP A 50 -47.53 -14.89 -40.18
C ASP A 50 -47.57 -13.60 -39.30
N VAL A 51 -46.71 -12.57 -39.48
CA VAL A 51 -46.89 -11.28 -40.24
C VAL A 51 -47.44 -10.07 -39.44
N GLN A 52 -46.69 -8.94 -39.57
CA GLN A 52 -47.00 -7.50 -39.34
C GLN A 52 -47.10 -7.01 -37.87
N ASP A 53 -46.47 -5.89 -37.48
CA ASP A 53 -46.61 -4.54 -38.04
C ASP A 53 -45.40 -3.63 -37.69
N ASP A 54 -44.83 -2.97 -38.71
CA ASP A 54 -43.75 -1.97 -38.61
C ASP A 54 -44.37 -0.59 -38.36
N SER A 55 -44.11 0.01 -37.20
CA SER A 55 -44.43 1.42 -36.96
C SER A 55 -43.20 2.29 -37.21
N GLU A 56 -43.16 2.90 -38.39
CA GLU A 56 -42.29 4.01 -38.78
C GLU A 56 -42.58 5.25 -37.90
N VAL A 57 -41.57 5.74 -37.16
CA VAL A 57 -41.71 6.99 -36.40
C VAL A 57 -41.42 8.17 -37.33
N THR A 58 -42.47 8.79 -37.86
CA THR A 58 -42.37 10.04 -38.62
C THR A 58 -42.22 11.23 -37.67
N PHE A 59 -41.03 11.84 -37.60
CA PHE A 59 -40.86 13.16 -37.00
C PHE A 59 -41.14 14.24 -38.06
N ILE A 60 -42.38 14.76 -38.05
CA ILE A 60 -42.73 15.99 -38.75
C ILE A 60 -42.46 17.16 -37.79
N GLY A 61 -41.38 17.90 -38.03
CA GLY A 61 -41.04 19.12 -37.30
C GLY A 61 -40.26 20.06 -38.20
N GLN A 62 -40.96 21.06 -38.72
CA GLN A 62 -40.52 21.99 -39.76
C GLN A 62 -39.23 22.76 -39.38
N ALA A 63 -38.30 22.83 -40.32
CA ALA A 63 -37.21 23.79 -40.28
C ALA A 63 -37.76 25.22 -40.40
N SER A 64 -37.67 26.00 -39.32
CA SER A 64 -37.79 27.46 -39.38
C SER A 64 -36.40 28.05 -39.18
N MET A 65 -35.80 28.48 -40.29
CA MET A 65 -34.58 29.28 -40.33
C MET A 65 -34.91 30.72 -39.98
N THR A 66 -34.75 31.11 -38.72
CA THR A 66 -34.49 32.50 -38.28
C THR A 66 -34.12 32.50 -36.81
N ASP A 67 -32.82 32.39 -36.52
CA ASP A 67 -32.10 33.18 -35.51
C ASP A 67 -30.67 32.62 -35.38
N PRO A 68 -29.62 33.45 -35.33
CA PRO A 68 -28.31 32.98 -34.97
C PRO A 68 -28.34 32.70 -33.46
N VAL A 69 -28.72 31.48 -33.08
CA VAL A 69 -28.47 30.99 -31.73
C VAL A 69 -26.96 30.91 -31.59
N LEU A 70 -26.42 31.94 -30.95
CA LEU A 70 -25.10 31.98 -30.37
C LEU A 70 -24.98 30.72 -29.50
N LEU A 71 -24.35 29.69 -30.03
CA LEU A 71 -23.85 28.55 -29.26
C LEU A 71 -22.67 29.05 -28.43
N GLU A 72 -22.94 29.92 -27.46
CA GLU A 72 -22.01 30.21 -26.38
C GLU A 72 -22.00 28.99 -25.46
N ASP A 73 -21.02 28.13 -25.70
CA ASP A 73 -20.28 27.33 -24.73
C ASP A 73 -21.01 27.08 -23.40
N THR A 74 -21.88 26.08 -23.36
CA THR A 74 -22.05 25.28 -22.15
C THR A 74 -20.85 24.34 -22.01
N LEU A 75 -19.65 24.90 -21.83
CA LEU A 75 -18.58 24.16 -21.18
C LEU A 75 -18.94 24.11 -19.69
N PRO A 76 -19.12 22.93 -19.07
CA PRO A 76 -19.18 22.87 -17.62
C PRO A 76 -17.86 23.45 -17.11
N TRP A 77 -17.94 24.54 -16.37
CA TRP A 77 -16.84 25.00 -15.55
C TRP A 77 -16.61 23.93 -14.46
N GLU A 78 -15.87 22.88 -14.80
CA GLU A 78 -15.30 22.06 -13.76
C GLU A 78 -14.09 22.84 -13.25
N ASP A 79 -14.16 23.32 -12.01
CA ASP A 79 -13.00 23.64 -11.19
C ASP A 79 -12.18 22.34 -11.00
N SER A 80 -11.61 21.80 -12.08
CA SER A 80 -10.76 20.63 -12.04
C SER A 80 -9.48 21.03 -11.33
N LYS A 81 -9.16 20.34 -10.24
CA LYS A 81 -7.92 20.60 -9.50
C LYS A 81 -6.73 20.48 -10.45
N PRO A 82 -5.70 21.33 -10.30
CA PRO A 82 -4.49 21.21 -11.10
C PRO A 82 -3.89 19.82 -10.94
N VAL A 83 -3.53 19.17 -12.06
CA VAL A 83 -2.94 17.83 -12.06
C VAL A 83 -1.43 17.93 -11.83
N LEU A 84 -0.93 17.19 -10.84
CA LEU A 84 0.50 17.00 -10.56
C LEU A 84 0.92 15.60 -10.99
N VAL A 85 1.82 15.53 -11.98
CA VAL A 85 2.46 14.27 -12.37
C VAL A 85 3.73 14.07 -11.55
N ILE A 86 3.76 13.00 -10.75
CA ILE A 86 4.89 12.61 -9.90
C ILE A 86 5.60 11.42 -10.54
N VAL A 87 6.91 11.52 -10.75
CA VAL A 87 7.73 10.40 -11.20
C VAL A 87 8.40 9.75 -9.99
N VAL A 88 8.08 8.48 -9.74
CA VAL A 88 8.59 7.72 -8.58
C VAL A 88 9.46 6.56 -9.06
N ARG A 89 10.69 6.48 -8.56
CA ARG A 89 11.61 5.39 -8.90
C ARG A 89 11.21 4.11 -8.16
N ARG A 90 11.25 2.98 -8.87
CA ARG A 90 10.98 1.66 -8.31
C ARG A 90 11.98 1.33 -7.19
N GLY A 91 11.49 0.93 -6.03
CA GLY A 91 12.32 0.65 -4.85
C GLY A 91 12.70 1.88 -4.01
N HIS A 92 12.20 3.08 -4.37
CA HIS A 92 12.55 4.34 -3.71
C HIS A 92 11.32 5.18 -3.33
N CYS A 93 10.13 4.57 -3.22
CA CYS A 93 8.90 5.28 -2.86
C CYS A 93 9.01 6.12 -1.59
N LEU A 94 9.71 5.63 -0.55
CA LEU A 94 9.90 6.37 0.70
C LEU A 94 10.53 7.74 0.45
N ALA A 95 11.70 7.78 -0.20
CA ALA A 95 12.43 9.02 -0.44
C ALA A 95 11.72 9.92 -1.45
N ASP A 96 11.24 9.35 -2.56
CA ASP A 96 10.66 10.13 -3.65
C ASP A 96 9.33 10.77 -3.25
N LEU A 97 8.46 10.05 -2.54
CA LEU A 97 7.21 10.63 -2.06
C LEU A 97 7.47 11.63 -0.93
N MET A 98 8.38 11.36 0.01
CA MET A 98 8.71 12.35 1.04
C MET A 98 9.15 13.66 0.42
N MET A 99 10.07 13.63 -0.54
CA MET A 99 10.58 14.82 -1.23
C MET A 99 9.47 15.63 -1.91
N VAL A 100 8.52 14.97 -2.57
CA VAL A 100 7.42 15.67 -3.26
C VAL A 100 6.46 16.29 -2.24
N PHE A 101 6.13 15.56 -1.18
CA PHE A 101 5.17 15.99 -0.17
C PHE A 101 5.78 16.94 0.88
N VAL A 102 7.03 17.37 0.73
CA VAL A 102 7.55 18.52 1.48
C VAL A 102 6.75 19.79 1.13
N ASP A 103 6.36 19.95 -0.14
CA ASP A 103 5.53 21.07 -0.60
C ASP A 103 4.06 20.88 -0.16
N PRO A 104 3.50 21.76 0.69
CA PRO A 104 2.09 21.66 1.11
C PRO A 104 1.10 21.84 -0.05
N GLU A 105 1.48 22.51 -1.15
CA GLU A 105 0.60 22.75 -2.30
C GLU A 105 0.24 21.46 -3.05
N VAL A 106 0.95 20.36 -2.82
CA VAL A 106 0.61 19.03 -3.34
C VAL A 106 -0.79 18.60 -2.89
N MET A 107 -1.24 19.04 -1.71
CA MET A 107 -2.56 18.67 -1.20
C MET A 107 -3.71 19.22 -2.07
N ASN A 108 -3.48 20.35 -2.74
CA ASN A 108 -4.44 21.06 -3.58
C ASN A 108 -4.50 20.54 -5.03
N LYS A 109 -3.63 19.60 -5.39
CA LYS A 109 -3.47 19.06 -6.76
C LYS A 109 -4.00 17.63 -6.86
N ASP A 110 -4.46 17.22 -8.03
CA ASP A 110 -4.75 15.81 -8.31
C ASP A 110 -3.48 15.08 -8.71
N ILE A 111 -3.22 13.93 -8.10
CA ILE A 111 -1.93 13.25 -8.23
C ILE A 111 -2.01 12.14 -9.27
N HIS A 112 -1.16 12.22 -10.29
CA HIS A 112 -0.88 11.13 -11.21
C HIS A 112 0.55 10.64 -11.02
N VAL A 113 0.70 9.34 -10.77
CA VAL A 113 2.02 8.74 -10.56
C VAL A 113 2.48 8.02 -11.82
N LYS A 114 3.74 8.24 -12.20
CA LYS A 114 4.45 7.47 -13.21
C LYS A 114 5.64 6.77 -12.54
N ARG A 115 5.78 5.47 -12.79
CA ARG A 115 6.88 4.67 -12.24
C ARG A 115 8.08 4.73 -13.15
N LYS A 116 9.28 4.91 -12.58
CA LYS A 116 10.56 4.89 -13.30
C LYS A 116 11.35 3.65 -12.92
N LEU A 117 11.71 2.87 -13.93
CA LEU A 117 12.54 1.68 -13.82
C LEU A 117 14.02 2.03 -13.58
N PRO A 118 14.84 1.09 -13.07
CA PRO A 118 16.28 1.30 -12.90
C PRO A 118 17.02 1.63 -14.21
N ASN A 119 16.51 1.15 -15.35
CA ASN A 119 17.06 1.47 -16.68
C ASN A 119 16.71 2.89 -17.17
N GLY A 120 15.97 3.67 -16.36
CA GLY A 120 15.59 5.05 -16.65
C GLY A 120 14.28 5.20 -17.43
N GLN A 121 13.69 4.12 -17.93
CA GLN A 121 12.42 4.15 -18.66
C GLN A 121 11.21 4.28 -17.72
N LEU A 122 10.12 4.83 -18.24
CA LEU A 122 8.85 4.89 -17.52
C LEU A 122 8.06 3.59 -17.75
N GLU A 123 7.38 3.12 -16.72
CA GLU A 123 6.40 2.05 -16.86
C GLU A 123 5.12 2.59 -17.51
N GLU A 124 4.46 1.77 -18.32
CA GLU A 124 3.20 2.09 -19.01
C GLU A 124 1.98 2.11 -18.07
N GLY A 125 2.17 1.81 -16.77
CA GLY A 125 1.08 1.81 -15.79
C GLY A 125 0.44 3.19 -15.62
N GLU A 126 -0.89 3.22 -15.53
CA GLU A 126 -1.68 4.43 -15.32
C GLU A 126 -2.82 4.24 -14.29
N GLY A 127 -3.33 5.37 -13.81
CA GLY A 127 -4.48 5.42 -12.91
C GLY A 127 -4.16 5.22 -11.43
N SER A 128 -5.22 5.06 -10.64
CA SER A 128 -5.15 5.00 -9.17
C SER A 128 -4.45 3.75 -8.63
N GLY A 129 -4.40 2.66 -9.42
CA GLY A 129 -3.67 1.44 -9.07
C GLY A 129 -2.18 1.71 -8.85
N VAL A 130 -1.55 2.51 -9.72
CA VAL A 130 -0.13 2.86 -9.61
C VAL A 130 0.16 3.65 -8.33
N LEU A 131 -0.73 4.56 -7.95
CA LEU A 131 -0.60 5.29 -6.68
C LEU A 131 -0.77 4.37 -5.47
N ARG A 132 -1.72 3.43 -5.49
CA ARG A 132 -1.88 2.43 -4.42
C ARG A 132 -0.65 1.54 -4.29
N ASP A 133 -0.05 1.13 -5.40
CA ASP A 133 1.18 0.34 -5.39
C ASP A 133 2.34 1.16 -4.79
N CYS A 134 2.47 2.43 -5.16
CA CYS A 134 3.47 3.33 -4.58
C CYS A 134 3.28 3.53 -3.08
N LEU A 135 2.04 3.70 -2.62
CA LEU A 135 1.72 3.83 -1.21
C LEU A 135 2.01 2.54 -0.44
N THR A 136 1.71 1.38 -1.04
CA THR A 136 2.04 0.07 -0.44
C THR A 136 3.54 -0.06 -0.22
N GLU A 137 4.34 0.28 -1.25
CA GLU A 137 5.81 0.28 -1.15
C GLU A 137 6.31 1.31 -0.13
N PHE A 138 5.78 2.53 -0.14
CA PHE A 138 6.11 3.58 0.81
C PHE A 138 5.91 3.15 2.26
N TRP A 139 4.72 2.61 2.57
CA TRP A 139 4.39 2.23 3.94
C TRP A 139 5.17 0.98 4.37
N GLY A 140 5.43 0.03 3.46
CA GLY A 140 6.32 -1.10 3.73
C GLY A 140 7.72 -0.65 4.13
N ASP A 141 8.30 0.29 3.36
CA ASP A 141 9.59 0.89 3.66
C ASP A 141 9.57 1.70 4.96
N PHE A 142 8.53 2.49 5.18
CA PHE A 142 8.35 3.26 6.40
C PHE A 142 8.28 2.35 7.63
N TYR A 143 7.52 1.26 7.57
CA TYR A 143 7.46 0.27 8.66
C TYR A 143 8.80 -0.38 8.93
N SER A 144 9.58 -0.67 7.89
CA SER A 144 10.90 -1.27 8.02
C SER A 144 11.93 -0.31 8.62
N LYS A 145 11.96 0.94 8.14
CA LYS A 145 13.05 1.90 8.38
C LYS A 145 12.77 2.93 9.45
N CYS A 146 11.50 3.20 9.77
CA CYS A 146 11.07 4.34 10.58
C CYS A 146 10.16 3.94 11.75
N THR A 147 9.93 2.65 11.98
CA THR A 147 9.09 2.17 13.08
C THR A 147 9.73 1.00 13.82
N LEU A 148 9.28 0.78 15.04
CA LEU A 148 9.62 -0.38 15.86
C LEU A 148 8.36 -1.14 16.25
N GLY A 149 8.55 -2.35 16.78
CA GLY A 149 7.47 -3.20 17.26
C GLY A 149 7.13 -4.35 16.33
N THR A 150 6.34 -5.28 16.88
CA THR A 150 6.04 -6.57 16.27
C THR A 150 4.71 -6.57 15.51
N ASN A 151 3.57 -6.62 16.22
CA ASN A 151 2.23 -6.65 15.61
C ASN A 151 1.72 -5.25 15.24
N VAL A 152 2.22 -4.22 15.91
CA VAL A 152 2.01 -2.81 15.55
C VAL A 152 3.36 -2.16 15.31
N LYS A 153 3.37 -1.17 14.43
CA LYS A 153 4.54 -0.46 13.93
C LYS A 153 4.51 0.97 14.44
N THR A 154 5.12 1.19 15.60
CA THR A 154 5.15 2.49 16.27
C THR A 154 6.28 3.32 15.68
N PRO A 155 5.99 4.51 15.11
CA PRO A 155 7.04 5.43 14.66
C PRO A 155 7.95 5.82 15.81
N TYR A 156 9.25 5.93 15.55
CA TYR A 156 10.21 6.43 16.53
C TYR A 156 10.87 7.71 16.01
N THR A 157 11.27 8.58 16.93
CA THR A 157 11.96 9.82 16.58
C THR A 157 13.32 9.51 16.00
N ARG A 158 13.48 9.82 14.71
CA ARG A 158 14.74 9.74 13.98
C ARG A 158 15.47 11.07 14.06
N HIS A 159 16.80 11.02 14.13
CA HIS A 159 17.61 12.24 14.21
C HIS A 159 17.65 12.97 12.86
N GLU A 160 17.46 12.24 11.76
CA GLU A 160 17.43 12.79 10.40
C GLU A 160 16.07 13.41 10.05
N TYR A 161 14.99 13.05 10.76
CA TYR A 161 13.64 13.55 10.46
C TYR A 161 13.31 14.72 11.35
N GLN A 162 13.26 15.89 10.75
CA GLN A 162 12.80 17.12 11.36
C GLN A 162 11.29 17.28 11.10
N VAL A 163 10.78 18.46 11.44
CA VAL A 163 9.35 18.78 11.34
C VAL A 163 8.82 18.59 9.91
N GLU A 164 9.60 18.95 8.90
CA GLU A 164 9.19 18.88 7.48
C GLU A 164 8.98 17.44 7.00
N GLU A 165 9.85 16.51 7.41
CA GLU A 165 9.72 15.09 7.09
C GLU A 165 8.45 14.50 7.71
N TRP A 166 8.18 14.81 8.99
CA TRP A 166 6.97 14.34 9.67
C TRP A 166 5.70 14.93 9.07
N GLN A 167 5.72 16.21 8.70
CA GLN A 167 4.63 16.83 7.97
C GLN A 167 4.40 16.18 6.60
N SER A 168 5.47 15.80 5.90
CA SER A 168 5.38 15.10 4.61
C SER A 168 4.73 13.73 4.77
N ILE A 169 5.11 12.95 5.78
CA ILE A 169 4.49 11.67 6.10
C ILE A 169 2.99 11.85 6.42
N ALA A 170 2.64 12.87 7.21
CA ALA A 170 1.25 13.18 7.53
C ALA A 170 0.44 13.56 6.27
N ARG A 171 1.01 14.36 5.37
CA ARG A 171 0.37 14.70 4.09
C ARG A 171 0.19 13.47 3.20
N ILE A 172 1.17 12.57 3.13
CA ILE A 172 1.05 11.31 2.38
C ILE A 172 -0.07 10.43 2.94
N LEU A 173 -0.19 10.32 4.27
CA LEU A 173 -1.29 9.61 4.93
C LEU A 173 -2.66 10.16 4.50
N VAL A 174 -2.85 11.47 4.66
CA VAL A 174 -4.14 12.13 4.35
C VAL A 174 -4.44 12.06 2.86
N LYS A 175 -3.44 12.28 2.00
CA LYS A 175 -3.62 12.24 0.55
C LYS A 175 -3.91 10.83 0.05
N GLY A 176 -3.22 9.82 0.57
CA GLY A 176 -3.49 8.41 0.23
C GLY A 176 -4.93 8.00 0.59
N TRP A 177 -5.41 8.43 1.75
CA TRP A 177 -6.79 8.19 2.16
C TRP A 177 -7.80 8.92 1.26
N THR A 178 -7.64 10.23 1.11
CA THR A 178 -8.60 11.07 0.37
C THR A 178 -8.61 10.85 -1.14
N SER A 179 -7.47 10.47 -1.74
CA SER A 179 -7.38 10.27 -3.19
C SER A 179 -7.73 8.84 -3.63
N VAL A 180 -7.29 7.81 -2.89
CA VAL A 180 -7.42 6.40 -3.34
C VAL A 180 -7.91 5.43 -2.28
N GLY A 181 -8.30 5.92 -1.09
CA GLY A 181 -8.80 5.10 0.02
C GLY A 181 -7.74 4.22 0.68
N TYR A 182 -6.46 4.57 0.53
CA TYR A 182 -5.36 3.81 1.13
C TYR A 182 -5.16 4.22 2.59
N PHE A 183 -5.09 3.26 3.52
CA PHE A 183 -4.82 3.52 4.94
C PHE A 183 -3.76 2.55 5.51
N PRO A 184 -2.72 3.04 6.22
CA PRO A 184 -1.69 2.21 6.84
C PRO A 184 -2.18 1.51 8.12
N LEU A 185 -2.53 0.23 8.02
CA LEU A 185 -3.16 -0.53 9.11
C LEU A 185 -2.24 -0.92 10.28
N LEU A 186 -0.92 -0.87 10.12
CA LEU A 186 0.01 -1.31 11.17
C LEU A 186 0.34 -0.22 12.21
N LEU A 187 -0.06 1.03 11.98
CA LEU A 187 0.18 2.10 12.95
C LEU A 187 -0.70 1.90 14.19
N PRO A 188 -0.18 2.10 15.42
CA PRO A 188 -0.98 1.99 16.63
C PRO A 188 -2.13 3.00 16.66
N LEU A 189 -3.30 2.59 17.13
CA LEU A 189 -4.46 3.49 17.25
C LEU A 189 -4.19 4.70 18.15
N PRO A 190 -3.58 4.56 19.36
CA PRO A 190 -3.28 5.72 20.19
C PRO A 190 -2.42 6.76 19.48
N PHE A 191 -1.46 6.32 18.66
CA PHE A 191 -0.63 7.20 17.86
C PHE A 191 -1.45 7.94 16.80
N LEU A 192 -2.32 7.23 16.08
CA LEU A 192 -3.18 7.82 15.06
C LEU A 192 -4.22 8.79 15.66
N GLU A 193 -4.81 8.44 16.79
CA GLU A 193 -5.79 9.27 17.49
C GLU A 193 -5.13 10.57 17.98
N GLU A 194 -3.96 10.49 18.59
CA GLU A 194 -3.21 11.68 19.00
C GLU A 194 -2.82 12.53 17.78
N ALA A 195 -2.33 11.92 16.70
CA ALA A 195 -1.91 12.63 15.50
C ALA A 195 -3.06 13.29 14.72
N LEU A 196 -4.25 12.68 14.72
CA LEU A 196 -5.40 13.15 13.93
C LEU A 196 -6.37 14.01 14.75
N TYR A 197 -6.55 13.70 16.04
CA TYR A 197 -7.55 14.32 16.91
C TYR A 197 -6.93 15.12 18.06
N GLY A 198 -5.62 15.00 18.31
CA GLY A 198 -4.97 15.63 19.46
C GLY A 198 -5.43 15.03 20.80
N THR A 199 -5.99 13.83 20.77
CA THR A 199 -6.44 13.13 21.96
C THR A 199 -6.45 11.63 21.73
N THR A 200 -6.21 10.86 22.79
CA THR A 200 -6.12 9.40 22.76
C THR A 200 -7.33 8.77 23.46
N TYR A 201 -8.01 7.87 22.76
CA TYR A 201 -9.17 7.11 23.26
C TYR A 201 -8.83 5.64 23.51
N SER A 202 -7.98 5.08 22.65
CA SER A 202 -7.53 3.70 22.69
C SER A 202 -6.55 3.47 23.84
N SER A 203 -6.61 2.27 24.42
CA SER A 203 -5.70 1.85 25.49
C SER A 203 -4.25 1.82 24.99
N VAL A 204 -3.42 2.68 25.58
CA VAL A 204 -1.96 2.70 25.34
C VAL A 204 -1.35 1.39 25.80
N THR A 205 -1.77 0.86 26.95
CA THR A 205 -1.26 -0.41 27.49
C THR A 205 -1.54 -1.58 26.54
N ASP A 206 -2.75 -1.69 26.00
CA ASP A 206 -3.08 -2.80 25.10
C ASP A 206 -2.32 -2.71 23.77
N ASN A 207 -2.12 -1.50 23.25
CA ASN A 207 -1.31 -1.30 22.05
C ASN A 207 0.19 -1.52 22.31
N PHE A 208 0.69 -1.15 23.49
CA PHE A 208 2.05 -1.47 23.92
C PHE A 208 2.26 -2.99 24.04
N LEU A 209 1.28 -3.73 24.54
CA LEU A 209 1.35 -5.19 24.54
C LEU A 209 1.41 -5.76 23.11
N LYS A 210 0.76 -5.13 22.13
CA LYS A 210 0.91 -5.51 20.70
C LYS A 210 2.27 -5.10 20.11
N TYR A 211 2.96 -4.13 20.70
CA TYR A 211 4.28 -3.67 20.25
C TYR A 211 5.36 -4.71 20.58
N VAL A 212 5.36 -5.25 21.81
CA VAL A 212 6.34 -6.25 22.28
C VAL A 212 6.10 -7.64 21.67
N SER A 213 7.12 -8.50 21.71
CA SER A 213 7.02 -9.88 21.21
C SER A 213 5.97 -10.70 21.95
N LYS A 214 5.55 -11.84 21.39
CA LYS A 214 4.56 -12.71 22.06
C LYS A 214 5.09 -13.26 23.38
N GLU A 215 6.38 -13.56 23.43
CA GLU A 215 7.09 -14.06 24.61
C GLU A 215 7.14 -12.97 25.69
N GLU A 216 7.59 -11.77 25.35
CA GLU A 216 7.65 -10.61 26.26
C GLU A 216 6.25 -10.21 26.76
N ARG A 217 5.25 -10.24 25.88
CA ARG A 217 3.85 -9.92 26.21
C ARG A 217 3.31 -10.79 27.34
N GLY A 218 3.56 -12.11 27.30
CA GLY A 218 3.10 -13.03 28.33
C GLY A 218 3.72 -12.71 29.69
N VAL A 219 5.03 -12.46 29.71
CA VAL A 219 5.76 -12.07 30.92
C VAL A 219 5.23 -10.74 31.48
N LEU A 220 5.01 -9.74 30.61
CA LEU A 220 4.47 -8.43 31.02
C LEU A 220 3.03 -8.53 31.53
N GLN A 221 2.17 -9.34 30.92
CA GLN A 221 0.80 -9.55 31.39
C GLN A 221 0.76 -10.25 32.76
N GLN A 222 1.65 -11.22 32.98
CA GLN A 222 1.80 -11.86 34.29
C GLN A 222 2.29 -10.84 35.33
N ALA A 223 3.23 -9.97 34.96
CA ALA A 223 3.76 -8.92 35.82
C ALA A 223 2.71 -7.88 36.21
N LEU A 224 1.83 -7.50 35.26
CA LEU A 224 0.69 -6.61 35.52
C LEU A 224 -0.32 -7.24 36.48
N SER A 225 -0.50 -8.56 36.42
CA SER A 225 -1.45 -9.28 37.28
C SER A 225 -0.88 -9.56 38.68
N SER A 226 0.35 -10.06 38.75
CA SER A 226 1.04 -10.38 40.00
C SER A 226 2.56 -10.37 39.79
N PHE A 227 3.19 -9.25 40.15
CA PHE A 227 4.62 -9.02 39.98
C PHE A 227 5.53 -9.98 40.77
N GLN A 228 5.02 -10.55 41.88
CA GLN A 228 5.80 -11.44 42.75
C GLN A 228 5.95 -12.85 42.17
N SER A 229 5.00 -13.29 41.36
CA SER A 229 4.96 -14.63 40.77
C SER A 229 5.60 -14.73 39.39
N VAL A 230 6.13 -13.62 38.87
CA VAL A 230 6.79 -13.59 37.56
C VAL A 230 8.15 -14.23 37.65
N ASP A 231 8.49 -15.04 36.65
CA ASP A 231 9.85 -15.51 36.43
C ASP A 231 10.81 -14.32 36.30
N ARG A 232 11.71 -14.18 37.29
CA ARG A 232 12.66 -13.07 37.37
C ARG A 232 13.67 -13.09 36.24
N ASP A 233 14.04 -14.26 35.74
CA ASP A 233 15.03 -14.38 34.68
C ASP A 233 14.39 -13.98 33.34
N ALA A 234 13.18 -14.49 33.06
CA ALA A 234 12.42 -14.07 31.88
C ALA A 234 12.10 -12.57 31.89
N PHE A 235 11.72 -12.00 33.05
CA PHE A 235 11.43 -10.57 33.18
C PHE A 235 12.66 -9.69 32.93
N ARG A 236 13.86 -10.13 33.36
CA ARG A 236 15.12 -9.43 33.09
C ARG A 236 15.48 -9.41 31.62
N CYS A 237 15.04 -10.41 30.85
CA CYS A 237 15.30 -10.51 29.42
C CYS A 237 14.34 -9.70 28.53
N VAL A 238 13.28 -9.10 29.10
CA VAL A 238 12.35 -8.24 28.34
C VAL A 238 13.11 -7.00 27.83
N GLY A 239 13.05 -6.76 26.53
CA GLY A 239 13.74 -5.65 25.86
C GLY A 239 15.22 -5.92 25.54
N CYS A 240 15.81 -7.04 25.96
CA CYS A 240 17.22 -7.35 25.69
C CYS A 240 17.52 -7.59 24.20
N ALA A 241 16.52 -8.01 23.40
CA ALA A 241 16.68 -8.23 21.96
C ALA A 241 16.77 -6.94 21.13
N GLN A 242 16.65 -5.76 21.76
CA GLN A 242 16.61 -4.46 21.07
C GLN A 242 17.89 -3.63 21.23
N LEU A 243 18.89 -4.13 21.95
CA LEU A 243 20.20 -3.46 22.06
C LEU A 243 21.11 -3.93 20.92
N PRO A 244 21.61 -3.02 20.06
CA PRO A 244 22.65 -3.37 19.11
C PRO A 244 23.89 -3.88 19.88
N PRO A 245 24.64 -4.85 19.34
CA PRO A 245 25.86 -5.32 20.00
C PRO A 245 26.82 -4.16 20.23
N PRO A 246 27.52 -4.11 21.37
CA PRO A 246 28.55 -3.10 21.59
C PRO A 246 29.60 -3.23 20.50
N GLY A 247 29.84 -2.13 19.77
CA GLY A 247 30.85 -2.08 18.72
C GLY A 247 32.23 -2.42 19.31
N HIS A 248 32.90 -3.38 18.68
CA HIS A 248 34.30 -3.70 18.91
C HIS A 248 35.19 -2.88 17.98
#